data_AF-A0A5C9DHI8-F1
#
_entry.id   AF-A0A5C9DHI8-F1
#
_cell.length_a   1.000
_cell.length_b   1.000
_cell.length_c   1.000
_cell.angle_alpha   90.00
_cell.angle_beta   90.00
_cell.angle_gamma   90.00
#
_symmetry.space_group_name_H-M   'P 1'
#
loop_
_entity.id
_entity.type
_entity.pdbx_description
1 polymer ?
#
loop_
_entity_poly.entity_id
_entity_poly.type
_entity_poly.pdbx_seq_one_letter_code
_entity_poly.pdbx_strand_id
1 'polypeptide(L)'
;GLGFDKIRAVFEGCDADTSQLRRGIEAYFEQKVPVVRNGAEPLQTSAFQAVIERAVRQSQSSGKQEVDLSDLIVSLYDEERTYAGYYLRKLGVKRLQLLEVLSHGMPEGEEEDLLSGIEDGDYKADGEGKDKKGARPGPLERFATDLTSLAQAGKLEPVIGREAEIERTIQVLCRRLKNNPIHVGEAGVGKTAITEGLAQRIVSGNVPPLLKNYTIYSLDMGSLLAGTKFRGDFEERVKKVVDILQKKEKSILFIDEIHTIVGAGAVTGGSMDASNLLKPALTSGKLRCIGSTTYDEYNKIFEKDRALSRRFQKIDISEPTQAETVEILKGLRSKYEEYHKVNYSDESLEAAVRLSAQFITERRLPDKAIDVIDEAGARARMNAFKLGGEQENSLISLGVPEIETVVAKIARIPERSVSSSEKERLSGLSSALKAEVFGQDMAVDAVVKAVKQSRGSLTFSSLGRREWVRLNWRASWPSNSALPCTVTI
;
A
#
# COMPACT_ATOMS: atom_id res chain seq x y z
N GLY A 1 -4.10 5.43 46.41
CA GLY A 1 -3.72 6.85 46.58
C GLY A 1 -4.20 7.61 45.38
N LEU A 2 -4.97 8.68 45.57
CA LEU A 2 -5.45 9.55 44.49
C LEU A 2 -4.24 9.91 43.61
N GLY A 3 -4.33 9.68 42.30
CA GLY A 3 -3.23 9.81 41.33
C GLY A 3 -2.77 11.24 41.09
N PHE A 4 -2.45 11.97 42.16
CA PHE A 4 -2.07 13.39 42.14
C PHE A 4 -0.83 13.65 41.30
N ASP A 5 0.17 12.77 41.36
CA ASP A 5 1.40 12.91 40.58
C ASP A 5 1.14 12.77 39.08
N LYS A 6 0.19 11.90 38.71
CA LYS A 6 -0.28 11.75 37.33
C LYS A 6 -0.94 13.04 36.85
N ILE A 7 -1.91 13.57 37.59
CA ILE A 7 -2.58 14.83 37.19
C ILE A 7 -1.58 15.98 37.08
N ARG A 8 -0.64 16.08 38.02
CA ARG A 8 0.39 17.12 38.02
C ARG A 8 1.19 17.07 36.73
N ALA A 9 1.65 15.88 36.33
CA ALA A 9 2.38 15.69 35.07
C ALA A 9 1.55 16.08 33.83
N VAL A 10 0.23 15.87 33.82
CA VAL A 10 -0.64 16.34 32.72
C VAL A 10 -0.59 17.86 32.59
N PHE A 11 -0.73 18.56 33.71
CA PHE A 11 -0.74 20.02 33.71
C PHE A 11 0.65 20.60 33.43
N GLU A 12 1.72 19.99 33.94
CA GLU A 12 3.10 20.35 33.60
C GLU A 12 3.40 20.16 32.10
N GLY A 13 2.94 19.06 31.50
CA GLY A 13 3.03 18.86 30.04
C GLY A 13 2.17 19.83 29.21
N CYS A 14 1.25 20.54 29.86
CA CYS A 14 0.50 21.65 29.27
C CYS A 14 1.14 23.02 29.54
N ASP A 15 2.39 23.06 30.02
CA ASP A 15 3.11 24.27 30.48
C ASP A 15 2.37 25.05 31.59
N ALA A 16 1.50 24.39 32.35
CA ALA A 16 0.71 25.04 33.38
C ALA A 16 1.41 25.01 34.74
N ASP A 17 1.55 26.18 35.37
CA ASP A 17 2.06 26.30 36.74
C ASP A 17 1.03 25.76 37.76
N THR A 18 1.27 24.53 38.22
CA THR A 18 0.40 23.84 39.18
C THR A 18 0.37 24.52 40.56
N SER A 19 1.40 25.29 40.91
CA SER A 19 1.43 26.09 42.15
C SER A 19 0.51 27.30 42.04
N GLN A 20 0.44 27.94 40.87
CA GLN A 20 -0.55 28.99 40.60
C GLN A 20 -1.98 28.46 40.57
N LEU A 21 -2.21 27.29 39.97
CA LEU A 21 -3.52 26.63 39.96
C LEU A 21 -4.03 26.41 41.38
N ARG A 22 -3.17 25.86 42.25
CA ARG A 22 -3.49 25.61 43.65
C ARG A 22 -3.86 26.88 44.40
N ARG A 23 -3.03 27.92 44.33
CA ARG A 23 -3.31 29.22 44.97
C ARG A 23 -4.61 29.83 44.46
N GLY A 24 -4.88 29.72 43.17
CA GLY A 24 -6.11 30.22 42.55
C GLY A 24 -7.37 29.53 43.07
N ILE A 25 -7.32 28.21 43.20
CA ILE A 25 -8.43 27.39 43.72
C ILE A 25 -8.63 27.61 45.23
N GLU A 26 -7.56 27.66 46.03
CA GLU A 26 -7.63 27.94 47.47
C GLU A 26 -8.27 29.32 47.73
N ALA A 27 -7.83 30.35 47.01
CA ALA A 27 -8.44 31.68 47.08
C ALA A 27 -9.93 31.69 46.68
N TYR A 28 -10.32 30.87 45.69
CA TYR A 28 -11.73 30.72 45.32
C TYR A 28 -12.55 30.10 46.46
N PHE A 29 -12.06 29.03 47.09
CA PHE A 29 -12.76 28.41 48.21
C PHE A 29 -12.92 29.37 49.39
N GLU A 30 -11.86 30.12 49.75
CA GLU A 30 -11.90 31.06 50.87
C GLU A 30 -12.82 32.27 50.61
N GLN A 31 -12.82 32.81 49.39
CA GLN A 31 -13.50 34.07 49.09
C GLN A 31 -14.92 33.90 48.54
N LYS A 32 -15.22 32.75 47.91
CA LYS A 32 -16.45 32.58 47.13
C LYS A 32 -17.31 31.41 47.59
N VAL A 33 -16.80 30.50 48.41
CA VAL A 33 -17.56 29.33 48.89
C VAL A 33 -17.92 29.51 50.37
N PRO A 34 -19.22 29.62 50.71
CA PRO A 34 -19.64 29.80 52.10
C PRO A 34 -19.37 28.52 52.93
N VAL A 35 -18.77 28.70 54.11
CA VAL A 35 -18.50 27.59 55.04
C VAL A 35 -19.74 27.32 55.90
N VAL A 36 -20.26 26.09 55.85
CA VAL A 36 -21.41 25.68 56.66
C VAL A 36 -20.95 25.20 58.04
N ARG A 37 -21.43 25.85 59.12
CA ARG A 37 -20.97 25.58 60.49
C ARG A 37 -21.61 24.34 61.16
N ASN A 38 -22.66 23.78 60.58
CA ASN A 38 -23.48 22.72 61.19
C ASN A 38 -23.14 21.30 60.72
N GLY A 39 -21.96 21.06 60.13
CA GLY A 39 -21.55 19.73 59.68
C GLY A 39 -22.42 19.15 58.56
N ALA A 40 -23.18 19.99 57.84
CA ALA A 40 -23.99 19.53 56.71
C ALA A 40 -23.08 19.13 55.54
N GLU A 41 -23.37 17.98 54.94
CA GLU A 41 -22.63 17.51 53.77
C GLU A 41 -22.89 18.40 52.54
N PRO A 42 -21.86 18.70 51.74
CA PRO A 42 -22.03 19.48 50.52
C PRO A 42 -22.91 18.74 49.52
N LEU A 43 -23.93 19.43 48.99
CA LEU A 43 -24.79 18.89 47.94
C LEU A 43 -24.14 19.03 46.56
N GLN A 44 -24.39 18.04 45.69
CA GLN A 44 -23.93 18.07 44.32
C GLN A 44 -24.64 19.19 43.54
N THR A 45 -23.87 19.97 42.77
CA THR A 45 -24.42 21.00 41.89
C THR A 45 -24.81 20.41 40.54
N SER A 46 -25.71 21.08 39.81
CA SER A 46 -26.04 20.71 38.42
C SER A 46 -24.83 20.73 37.49
N ALA A 47 -23.86 21.61 37.75
CA ALA A 47 -22.59 21.65 37.02
C ALA A 47 -21.74 20.40 37.28
N PHE A 48 -21.70 19.90 38.51
CA PHE A 48 -21.02 18.64 38.82
C PHE A 48 -21.66 17.47 38.07
N GLN A 49 -22.99 17.36 38.07
CA GLN A 49 -23.69 16.32 37.31
C GLN A 49 -23.38 16.38 35.81
N ALA A 50 -23.39 17.57 35.21
CA ALA A 50 -23.07 17.77 33.79
C ALA A 50 -21.64 17.31 33.43
N VAL A 51 -20.66 17.58 34.30
CA VAL A 51 -19.27 17.14 34.12
C VAL A 51 -19.17 15.61 34.16
N ILE A 52 -19.83 14.96 35.12
CA ILE A 52 -19.82 13.49 35.23
C ILE A 52 -20.49 12.84 34.02
N GLU A 53 -21.68 13.31 33.63
CA GLU A 53 -22.38 12.77 32.46
C GLU A 53 -21.56 12.91 31.17
N ARG A 54 -20.88 14.05 31.00
CA ARG A 54 -20.00 14.27 29.85
C ARG A 54 -18.81 13.32 29.86
N ALA A 55 -18.17 13.12 31.01
CA ALA A 55 -17.06 12.19 31.15
C ALA A 55 -17.49 10.74 30.84
N VAL A 56 -18.67 10.32 31.30
CA VAL A 56 -19.24 9.00 30.99
C VAL A 56 -19.50 8.85 29.49
N ARG A 57 -20.15 9.84 28.85
CA ARG A 57 -20.40 9.79 27.39
C ARG A 57 -19.11 9.74 26.59
N GLN A 58 -18.08 10.48 27.01
CA GLN A 58 -16.76 10.49 26.37
C GLN A 58 -16.04 9.15 26.52
N SER A 59 -16.07 8.54 27.71
CA SER A 59 -15.50 7.21 27.96
C SER A 59 -16.19 6.14 27.10
N GLN A 60 -17.53 6.16 27.05
CA GLN A 60 -18.32 5.25 26.20
C GLN A 60 -18.02 5.44 24.70
N SER A 61 -17.92 6.68 24.24
CA SER A 61 -17.59 7.00 22.83
C SER A 61 -16.19 6.53 22.45
N SER A 62 -15.31 6.38 23.45
CA SER A 62 -13.94 5.90 23.29
C SER A 62 -13.81 4.38 23.49
N GLY A 63 -14.92 3.66 23.69
CA GLY A 63 -14.95 2.21 23.89
C GLY A 63 -14.42 1.74 25.25
N LYS A 64 -14.20 2.63 26.21
CA LYS A 64 -13.72 2.29 27.55
C LYS A 64 -14.88 1.79 28.42
N GLN A 65 -14.60 0.81 29.28
CA GLN A 65 -15.56 0.25 30.25
C GLN A 65 -15.61 1.04 31.57
N GLU A 66 -14.58 1.84 31.84
CA GLU A 66 -14.45 2.64 33.06
C GLU A 66 -14.14 4.11 32.72
N VAL A 67 -14.56 5.03 33.59
CA VAL A 67 -14.27 6.47 33.44
C VAL A 67 -12.95 6.78 34.14
N ASP A 68 -11.96 7.22 33.37
CA ASP A 68 -10.67 7.61 33.91
C ASP A 68 -10.68 9.07 34.39
N LEU A 69 -9.70 9.39 35.24
CA LEU A 69 -9.44 10.74 35.73
C LEU A 69 -9.15 11.72 34.58
N SER A 70 -8.59 11.23 33.47
CA SER A 70 -8.39 11.99 32.23
C SER A 70 -9.71 12.46 31.61
N ASP A 71 -10.73 11.59 31.60
CA ASP A 71 -12.04 11.89 31.03
C ASP A 71 -12.76 12.97 31.85
N LEU A 72 -12.54 12.95 33.17
CA LEU A 72 -13.01 13.98 34.09
C LEU A 72 -12.32 15.33 33.89
N ILE A 73 -10.99 15.36 33.69
CA ILE A 73 -10.24 16.62 33.49
C ILE A 73 -10.68 17.31 32.19
N VAL A 74 -10.84 16.56 31.10
CA VAL A 74 -11.35 17.11 29.84
C VAL A 74 -12.76 17.67 30.03
N SER A 75 -13.62 16.93 30.73
CA SER A 75 -15.00 17.35 31.00
C SER A 75 -15.09 18.59 31.88
N LEU A 76 -14.18 18.75 32.84
CA LEU A 76 -14.02 19.96 33.67
C LEU A 76 -13.51 21.15 32.86
N TYR A 77 -12.57 20.93 31.95
CA TYR A 77 -12.06 21.98 31.07
C TYR A 77 -13.16 22.53 30.15
N ASP A 78 -13.95 21.63 29.56
CA ASP A 78 -15.03 21.97 28.62
C ASP A 78 -16.25 22.60 29.31
N GLU A 79 -16.34 22.57 30.64
CA GLU A 79 -17.43 23.20 31.37
C GLU A 79 -17.21 24.72 31.54
N GLU A 80 -17.73 25.48 30.60
CA GLU A 80 -17.59 26.95 30.53
C GLU A 80 -18.16 27.69 31.74
N ARG A 81 -19.20 27.12 32.39
CA ARG A 81 -19.91 27.76 33.51
C ARG A 81 -19.30 27.48 34.87
N THR A 82 -18.10 26.88 34.92
CA THR A 82 -17.40 26.56 36.17
C THR A 82 -16.09 27.32 36.29
N TYR A 83 -15.71 27.59 37.54
CA TYR A 83 -14.41 28.17 37.86
C TYR A 83 -13.25 27.22 37.52
N ALA A 84 -13.48 25.90 37.49
CA ALA A 84 -12.48 24.90 37.10
C ALA A 84 -11.96 25.14 35.67
N GLY A 85 -12.87 25.21 34.68
CA GLY A 85 -12.50 25.53 33.30
C GLY A 85 -11.88 26.92 33.17
N TYR A 86 -12.36 27.91 33.94
CA TYR A 86 -11.77 29.26 33.96
C TYR A 86 -10.31 29.27 34.40
N TYR A 87 -9.97 28.63 35.53
CA TYR A 87 -8.59 28.61 36.04
C TYR A 87 -7.65 27.84 35.12
N LEU A 88 -8.11 26.73 34.53
CA LEU A 88 -7.31 25.99 33.53
C LEU A 88 -6.98 26.87 32.32
N ARG A 89 -7.97 27.56 31.75
CA ARG A 89 -7.75 28.50 30.63
C ARG A 89 -6.87 29.69 31.02
N LYS A 90 -7.06 30.24 32.23
CA LYS A 90 -6.27 31.37 32.73
C LYS A 90 -4.78 31.04 32.87
N LEU A 91 -4.44 29.78 33.14
CA LEU A 91 -3.07 29.29 33.22
C LEU A 91 -2.45 28.96 31.85
N GLY A 92 -3.17 29.21 30.76
CA GLY A 92 -2.68 28.96 29.41
C GLY A 92 -2.88 27.52 28.93
N VAL A 93 -3.55 26.65 29.70
CA VAL A 93 -3.89 25.30 29.24
C VAL A 93 -4.79 25.41 28.01
N LYS A 94 -4.30 24.96 26.87
CA LYS A 94 -5.08 24.87 25.64
C LYS A 94 -5.73 23.50 25.55
N ARG A 95 -6.98 23.47 25.09
CA ARG A 95 -7.74 22.23 24.90
C ARG A 95 -7.00 21.18 24.07
N LEU A 96 -6.37 21.61 22.98
CA LEU A 96 -5.64 20.73 22.07
C LEU A 96 -4.45 20.07 22.78
N GLN A 97 -3.65 20.87 23.49
CA GLN A 97 -2.49 20.40 24.25
C GLN A 97 -2.89 19.46 25.39
N LEU A 98 -3.99 19.77 26.09
CA LEU A 98 -4.54 18.88 27.12
C LEU A 98 -4.94 17.52 26.55
N LEU A 99 -5.57 17.49 25.38
CA LEU A 99 -5.93 16.24 24.71
C LEU A 99 -4.71 15.48 24.15
N GLU A 100 -3.69 16.21 23.69
CA GLU A 100 -2.44 15.64 23.20
C GLU A 100 -1.68 14.90 24.31
N VAL A 101 -1.47 15.56 25.46
CA VAL A 101 -0.83 14.97 26.64
C VAL A 101 -1.62 13.77 27.19
N LEU A 102 -2.95 13.84 27.16
CA LEU A 102 -3.80 12.73 27.62
C LEU A 102 -3.88 11.56 26.62
N SER A 103 -3.71 11.81 25.32
CA SER A 103 -3.84 10.79 24.27
C SER A 103 -2.56 10.01 23.98
N HIS A 104 -1.39 10.61 24.21
CA HIS A 104 -0.11 9.98 23.93
C HIS A 104 0.40 9.08 25.07
N GLY A 105 -0.31 9.04 26.21
CA GLY A 105 0.19 8.43 27.44
C GLY A 105 1.31 9.28 28.02
N MET A 106 1.38 9.37 29.34
CA MET A 106 2.45 10.14 29.99
C MET A 106 3.81 9.62 29.53
N PRO A 107 4.76 10.52 29.23
CA PRO A 107 6.16 10.11 29.13
C PRO A 107 6.57 9.61 30.50
N GLU A 108 6.76 8.29 30.65
CA GLU A 108 7.74 7.81 31.62
C GLU A 108 9.05 8.49 31.22
N GLY A 109 9.53 9.36 32.12
CA GLY A 109 10.51 10.38 31.83
C GLY A 109 11.68 9.87 31.02
N GLU A 110 11.88 10.49 29.85
CA GLU A 110 13.09 10.46 29.03
C GLU A 110 12.76 11.27 27.76
N GLU A 111 12.78 12.61 27.85
CA GLU A 111 12.91 13.48 26.66
C GLU A 111 13.29 14.92 27.07
N GLU A 112 14.53 15.08 27.54
CA GLU A 112 15.30 16.32 27.40
C GLU A 112 16.76 15.91 27.15
N ASP A 113 17.09 15.48 25.91
CA ASP A 113 18.49 15.43 25.44
C ASP A 113 18.62 15.24 23.91
N LEU A 114 17.81 15.96 23.12
CA LEU A 114 17.85 15.86 21.65
C LEU A 114 18.06 17.19 20.91
N LEU A 115 18.43 18.27 21.62
CA LEU A 115 18.64 19.59 20.99
C LEU A 115 19.90 20.36 21.38
N SER A 116 20.84 19.79 22.14
CA SER A 116 22.17 20.39 22.36
C SER A 116 23.28 19.47 21.87
N GLY A 117 23.58 19.56 20.58
CA GLY A 117 24.66 18.78 19.95
C GLY A 117 25.13 19.37 18.62
N ILE A 118 25.14 20.69 18.51
CA ILE A 118 25.93 21.41 17.51
C ILE A 118 26.58 22.58 18.25
N GLU A 119 27.73 22.33 18.86
CA GLU A 119 28.78 23.33 19.03
C GLU A 119 30.13 22.61 19.21
N ASP A 120 31.13 23.15 18.53
CA ASP A 120 32.52 22.70 18.46
C ASP A 120 33.18 22.50 19.83
N GLY A 121 34.15 21.57 19.92
CA GLY A 121 35.13 21.61 21.00
C GLY A 121 35.79 20.28 21.36
N ASP A 122 37.01 20.12 20.84
CA ASP A 122 38.07 19.21 21.28
C ASP A 122 38.08 18.91 22.80
N TYR A 123 38.15 17.64 23.22
CA TYR A 123 38.93 17.13 24.38
C TYR A 123 38.87 15.60 24.46
N LYS A 124 40.05 14.98 24.56
CA LYS A 124 40.26 13.56 24.91
C LYS A 124 39.93 13.27 26.38
N ALA A 125 39.35 12.11 26.67
CA ALA A 125 39.73 11.25 27.80
C ALA A 125 39.04 9.88 27.72
N ASP A 126 39.82 8.84 28.02
CA ASP A 126 39.48 7.42 28.08
C ASP A 126 38.37 7.09 29.10
N GLY A 127 37.62 6.01 28.85
CA GLY A 127 36.67 5.48 29.82
C GLY A 127 35.76 4.38 29.27
N GLU A 128 36.12 3.15 29.59
CA GLU A 128 35.52 1.85 29.26
C GLU A 128 33.98 1.74 29.26
N GLY A 129 33.49 0.96 28.28
CA GLY A 129 32.48 -0.09 28.48
C GLY A 129 31.10 0.33 28.99
N LYS A 130 30.18 0.65 28.07
CA LYS A 130 28.74 0.53 28.34
C LYS A 130 28.01 -0.18 27.21
N ASP A 131 27.32 -1.24 27.61
CA ASP A 131 26.43 -2.09 26.84
C ASP A 131 25.45 -1.32 25.96
N LYS A 132 25.29 -1.81 24.73
CA LYS A 132 24.26 -1.43 23.77
C LYS A 132 22.87 -1.79 24.32
N LYS A 133 22.23 -0.88 25.06
CA LYS A 133 20.78 -0.90 25.25
C LYS A 133 20.10 -0.42 23.95
N GLY A 134 19.19 -1.24 23.45
CA GLY A 134 18.55 -1.07 22.14
C GLY A 134 17.91 0.30 21.95
N ALA A 135 18.43 1.04 20.97
CA ALA A 135 17.82 2.28 20.50
C ALA A 135 16.40 2.00 20.01
N ARG A 136 15.41 2.75 20.50
CA ARG A 136 14.07 2.74 19.93
C ARG A 136 14.17 3.13 18.45
N PRO A 137 13.43 2.46 17.54
CA PRO A 137 13.50 2.75 16.11
C PRO A 137 13.07 4.20 15.87
N GLY A 138 13.89 4.94 15.14
CA GLY A 138 13.63 6.31 14.74
C GLY A 138 12.48 6.42 13.74
N PRO A 139 12.09 7.64 13.33
CA PRO A 139 10.96 7.85 12.43
C PRO A 139 11.13 7.14 11.08
N LEU A 140 12.36 7.02 10.58
CA LEU A 140 12.64 6.34 9.32
C LEU A 140 12.40 4.84 9.42
N GLU A 141 12.85 4.20 10.52
CA GLU A 141 12.64 2.78 10.76
C GLU A 141 11.17 2.41 11.02
N ARG A 142 10.35 3.38 11.46
CA ARG A 142 8.92 3.17 11.70
C ARG A 142 8.06 3.31 10.44
N PHE A 143 8.43 4.20 9.53
CA PHE A 143 7.58 4.56 8.38
C PHE A 143 8.17 4.17 7.03
N ALA A 144 9.40 3.67 7.00
CA ALA A 144 10.04 3.20 5.79
C ALA A 144 10.78 1.87 6.02
N THR A 145 10.78 1.04 4.99
CA THR A 145 11.50 -0.23 4.95
C THR A 145 12.76 -0.08 4.11
N ASP A 146 13.90 -0.49 4.63
CA ASP A 146 15.16 -0.50 3.88
C ASP A 146 15.25 -1.74 2.97
N LEU A 147 14.97 -1.54 1.68
CA LEU A 147 15.02 -2.60 0.66
C LEU A 147 16.43 -3.13 0.45
N THR A 148 17.45 -2.29 0.57
CA THR A 148 18.85 -2.72 0.43
C THR A 148 19.29 -3.61 1.59
N SER A 149 18.85 -3.32 2.81
CA SER A 149 19.06 -4.19 3.97
C SER A 149 18.33 -5.54 3.81
N LEU A 150 17.09 -5.53 3.28
CA LEU A 150 16.37 -6.77 2.96
C LEU A 150 17.07 -7.59 1.86
N ALA A 151 17.61 -6.92 0.84
CA ALA A 151 18.39 -7.56 -0.22
C ALA A 151 19.66 -8.22 0.34
N GLN A 152 20.38 -7.51 1.21
CA GLN A 152 21.58 -8.04 1.87
C GLN A 152 21.28 -9.24 2.78
N ALA A 153 20.10 -9.25 3.41
CA ALA A 153 19.62 -10.37 4.21
C ALA A 153 19.05 -11.54 3.36
N GLY A 154 19.04 -11.44 2.03
CA GLY A 154 18.49 -12.47 1.15
C GLY A 154 16.96 -12.64 1.25
N LYS A 155 16.26 -11.64 1.79
CA LYS A 155 14.81 -11.70 2.03
C LYS A 155 13.95 -11.29 0.83
N LEU A 156 14.53 -10.61 -0.15
CA LEU A 156 13.82 -10.19 -1.36
C LEU A 156 13.63 -11.36 -2.33
N GLU A 157 12.57 -11.28 -3.15
CA GLU A 157 12.33 -12.22 -4.24
C GLU A 157 13.35 -12.05 -5.39
N PRO A 158 13.82 -13.13 -6.03
CA PRO A 158 14.68 -13.01 -7.19
C PRO A 158 13.89 -12.37 -8.34
N VAL A 159 14.50 -11.39 -9.00
CA VAL A 159 13.88 -10.71 -10.14
C VAL A 159 14.33 -11.36 -11.43
N ILE A 160 13.37 -11.83 -12.23
CA ILE A 160 13.61 -12.64 -13.44
C ILE A 160 13.02 -11.91 -14.65
N GLY A 161 13.82 -11.77 -15.72
CA GLY A 161 13.35 -11.26 -17.00
C GLY A 161 12.98 -9.77 -17.00
N ARG A 162 13.58 -8.98 -16.09
CA ARG A 162 13.35 -7.52 -15.98
C ARG A 162 14.65 -6.71 -16.10
N GLU A 163 15.66 -7.27 -16.76
CA GLU A 163 16.99 -6.67 -16.82
C GLU A 163 16.98 -5.33 -17.55
N ALA A 164 16.19 -5.20 -18.61
CA ALA A 164 16.09 -3.99 -19.41
C ALA A 164 15.44 -2.83 -18.62
N GLU A 165 14.39 -3.12 -17.85
CA GLU A 165 13.68 -2.13 -17.04
C GLU A 165 14.52 -1.69 -15.83
N ILE A 166 15.25 -2.61 -15.20
CA ILE A 166 16.21 -2.26 -14.14
C ILE A 166 17.34 -1.41 -14.72
N GLU A 167 17.91 -1.78 -15.87
CA GLU A 167 18.97 -1.02 -16.53
C GLU A 167 18.49 0.38 -16.91
N ARG A 168 17.25 0.48 -17.43
CA ARG A 168 16.63 1.77 -17.72
C ARG A 168 16.44 2.61 -16.46
N THR A 169 16.06 2.00 -15.34
CA THR A 169 15.91 2.66 -14.03
C THR A 169 17.25 3.22 -13.54
N ILE A 170 18.32 2.42 -13.63
CA ILE A 170 19.70 2.84 -13.34
C ILE A 170 20.11 4.02 -14.21
N GLN A 171 19.87 3.93 -15.52
CA GLN A 171 20.20 4.99 -16.47
C GLN A 171 19.51 6.31 -16.10
N VAL A 172 18.24 6.26 -15.71
CA VAL A 172 17.49 7.44 -15.28
C VAL A 172 18.06 8.03 -14.00
N LEU A 173 18.33 7.22 -12.97
CA LEU A 173 18.88 7.67 -11.69
C LEU A 173 20.26 8.33 -11.82
N CYS A 174 21.05 7.92 -12.82
CA CYS A 174 22.35 8.49 -13.15
C CYS A 174 22.28 9.85 -13.88
N ARG A 175 21.11 10.30 -14.33
CA ARG A 175 20.98 11.58 -15.04
C ARG A 175 21.17 12.76 -14.09
N ARG A 176 21.62 13.89 -14.64
CA ARG A 176 21.69 15.18 -13.91
C ARG A 176 20.31 15.83 -13.73
N LEU A 177 19.42 15.69 -14.71
CA LEU A 177 18.06 16.23 -14.72
C LEU A 177 17.08 15.12 -15.10
N LYS A 178 15.84 15.20 -14.60
CA LYS A 178 14.83 14.13 -14.73
C LYS A 178 15.37 12.78 -14.26
N ASN A 179 15.94 12.80 -13.06
CA ASN A 179 16.65 11.68 -12.45
C ASN A 179 15.78 10.86 -11.50
N ASN A 180 14.46 11.10 -11.50
CA ASN A 180 13.50 10.31 -10.75
C ASN A 180 12.76 9.39 -11.73
N PRO A 181 12.98 8.08 -11.74
CA PRO A 181 12.18 7.17 -12.55
C PRO A 181 10.76 7.04 -12.00
N ILE A 182 9.79 6.93 -12.89
CA ILE A 182 8.42 6.51 -12.56
C ILE A 182 8.06 5.29 -13.40
N HIS A 183 7.86 4.16 -12.75
CA HIS A 183 7.42 2.91 -13.36
C HIS A 183 5.91 2.98 -13.62
N VAL A 184 5.53 2.94 -14.89
CA VAL A 184 4.12 3.05 -15.30
C VAL A 184 3.73 1.75 -15.99
N GLY A 185 2.74 1.07 -15.44
CA GLY A 185 2.25 -0.23 -15.93
C GLY A 185 0.96 -0.62 -15.23
N GLU A 186 0.24 -1.60 -15.76
CA GLU A 186 -0.97 -2.15 -15.12
C GLU A 186 -0.71 -2.68 -13.70
N ALA A 187 -1.75 -2.88 -12.90
CA ALA A 187 -1.60 -3.56 -11.61
C ALA A 187 -1.18 -5.03 -11.82
N GLY A 188 -0.32 -5.56 -10.95
CA GLY A 188 0.12 -6.96 -10.99
C GLY A 188 1.26 -7.28 -11.97
N VAL A 189 1.79 -6.33 -12.76
CA VAL A 189 2.89 -6.61 -13.71
C VAL A 189 4.29 -6.70 -13.08
N GLY A 190 4.41 -6.46 -11.76
CA GLY A 190 5.69 -6.52 -11.04
C GLY A 190 6.48 -5.21 -11.00
N LYS A 191 5.81 -4.05 -10.87
CA LYS A 191 6.47 -2.73 -10.76
C LYS A 191 7.40 -2.65 -9.54
N THR A 192 6.92 -3.11 -8.38
CA THR A 192 7.69 -3.12 -7.12
C THR A 192 8.92 -4.03 -7.20
N ALA A 193 8.78 -5.19 -7.86
CA ALA A 193 9.88 -6.12 -8.10
C ALA A 193 11.06 -5.47 -8.85
N ILE A 194 10.82 -4.51 -9.75
CA ILE A 194 11.92 -3.80 -10.45
C ILE A 194 12.76 -2.99 -9.46
N THR A 195 12.13 -2.33 -8.49
CA THR A 195 12.84 -1.57 -7.45
C THR A 195 13.59 -2.50 -6.49
N GLU A 196 13.01 -3.64 -6.14
CA GLU A 196 13.69 -4.68 -5.35
C GLU A 196 14.91 -5.26 -6.10
N GLY A 197 14.79 -5.51 -7.40
CA GLY A 197 15.89 -5.94 -8.26
C GLY A 197 17.00 -4.89 -8.36
N LEU A 198 16.64 -3.60 -8.37
CA LEU A 198 17.62 -2.53 -8.25
C LEU A 198 18.34 -2.58 -6.89
N ALA A 199 17.63 -2.80 -5.78
CA ALA A 199 18.26 -2.95 -4.46
C ALA A 199 19.27 -4.11 -4.43
N GLN A 200 18.90 -5.26 -5.00
CA GLN A 200 19.80 -6.42 -5.17
C GLN A 200 21.04 -6.08 -6.02
N ARG A 201 20.88 -5.32 -7.12
CA ARG A 201 22.02 -4.87 -7.94
C ARG A 201 22.95 -3.91 -7.20
N ILE A 202 22.41 -3.01 -6.39
CA ILE A 202 23.23 -2.10 -5.59
C ILE A 202 24.05 -2.88 -4.55
N VAL A 203 23.43 -3.84 -3.85
CA VAL A 203 24.10 -4.68 -2.83
C VAL A 203 25.17 -5.57 -3.47
N SER A 204 24.89 -6.16 -4.63
CA SER A 204 25.87 -6.97 -5.38
C SER A 204 26.96 -6.15 -6.08
N GLY A 205 26.89 -4.82 -6.03
CA GLY A 205 27.85 -3.93 -6.70
C GLY A 205 27.71 -3.87 -8.23
N ASN A 206 26.66 -4.48 -8.79
CA ASN A 206 26.33 -4.51 -10.21
C ASN A 206 25.60 -3.23 -10.66
N VAL A 207 26.14 -2.07 -10.27
CA VAL A 207 25.65 -0.75 -10.65
C VAL A 207 26.82 0.18 -10.99
N PRO A 208 26.61 1.22 -11.82
CA PRO A 208 27.64 2.22 -12.10
C PRO A 208 28.17 2.89 -10.83
N PRO A 209 29.43 3.40 -10.82
CA PRO A 209 30.03 4.03 -9.65
C PRO A 209 29.18 5.13 -8.99
N LEU A 210 28.40 5.87 -9.79
CA LEU A 210 27.51 6.94 -9.34
C LEU A 210 26.34 6.47 -8.46
N LEU A 211 26.00 5.18 -8.49
CA LEU A 211 24.94 4.57 -7.70
C LEU A 211 25.46 3.58 -6.65
N LYS A 212 26.79 3.45 -6.49
CA LYS A 212 27.36 2.62 -5.42
C LYS A 212 27.05 3.20 -4.05
N ASN A 213 26.76 2.30 -3.11
CA ASN A 213 26.46 2.61 -1.70
C ASN A 213 25.18 3.46 -1.54
N TYR A 214 24.26 3.38 -2.50
CA TYR A 214 22.93 3.95 -2.30
C TYR A 214 22.07 3.02 -1.44
N THR A 215 21.23 3.61 -0.59
CA THR A 215 20.24 2.87 0.20
C THR A 215 18.85 3.19 -0.33
N ILE A 216 18.03 2.17 -0.59
CA ILE A 216 16.66 2.34 -1.07
C ILE A 216 15.70 2.16 0.10
N TYR A 217 14.90 3.20 0.36
CA TYR A 217 13.87 3.21 1.40
C TYR A 217 12.48 3.17 0.76
N SER A 218 11.74 2.09 0.97
CA SER A 218 10.33 1.98 0.59
C SER A 218 9.44 2.63 1.63
N LEU A 219 8.58 3.56 1.23
CA LEU A 219 7.63 4.18 2.14
C LEU A 219 6.47 3.22 2.45
N ASP A 220 6.20 2.97 3.73
CA ASP A 220 5.07 2.13 4.15
C ASP A 220 3.82 2.99 4.37
N MET A 221 2.91 2.95 3.39
CA MET A 221 1.64 3.65 3.46
C MET A 221 0.76 3.15 4.61
N GLY A 222 0.80 1.86 4.96
CA GLY A 222 0.03 1.29 6.06
C GLY A 222 0.45 1.88 7.39
N SER A 223 1.76 1.89 7.68
CA SER A 223 2.31 2.49 8.91
C SER A 223 2.09 4.00 8.98
N LEU A 224 2.13 4.70 7.84
CA LEU A 224 1.83 6.14 7.81
C LEU A 224 0.38 6.45 8.17
N LEU A 225 -0.57 5.62 7.73
CA LEU A 225 -2.00 5.75 8.02
C LEU A 225 -2.39 5.23 9.41
N ALA A 226 -1.65 4.26 9.93
CA ALA A 226 -1.96 3.63 11.20
C ALA A 226 -1.96 4.65 12.35
N GLY A 227 -3.09 4.77 13.04
CA GLY A 227 -3.24 5.68 14.18
C GLY A 227 -3.29 7.17 13.81
N THR A 228 -3.44 7.54 12.54
CA THR A 228 -3.76 8.94 12.16
C THR A 228 -5.27 9.15 12.27
N LYS A 229 -5.70 10.14 13.06
CA LYS A 229 -7.12 10.56 13.12
C LYS A 229 -7.40 11.71 12.16
N PHE A 230 -6.37 12.51 11.88
CA PHE A 230 -6.45 13.67 11.02
C PHE A 230 -5.46 13.55 9.87
N ARG A 231 -5.82 14.15 8.72
CA ARG A 231 -4.97 14.21 7.54
C ARG A 231 -3.62 14.90 7.81
N GLY A 232 -3.59 15.90 8.70
CA GLY A 232 -2.37 16.61 9.09
C GLY A 232 -1.32 15.67 9.70
N ASP A 233 -1.74 14.67 10.47
CA ASP A 233 -0.85 13.70 11.11
C ASP A 233 -0.08 12.89 10.05
N PHE A 234 -0.77 12.48 8.99
CA PHE A 234 -0.15 11.79 7.86
C PHE A 234 0.86 12.68 7.14
N GLU A 235 0.47 13.91 6.81
CA GLU A 235 1.34 14.88 6.16
C GLU A 235 2.60 15.17 7.00
N GLU A 236 2.46 15.30 8.32
CA GLU A 236 3.59 15.49 9.23
C GLU A 236 4.54 14.28 9.26
N ARG A 237 4.01 13.06 9.26
CA ARG A 237 4.84 11.83 9.22
C ARG A 237 5.61 11.71 7.91
N VAL A 238 4.94 11.97 6.77
CA VAL A 238 5.61 11.99 5.46
C VAL A 238 6.70 13.06 5.44
N LYS A 239 6.42 14.26 5.97
CA LYS A 239 7.40 15.34 6.07
C LYS A 239 8.63 14.93 6.89
N LYS A 240 8.43 14.29 8.06
CA LYS A 240 9.53 13.79 8.90
C LYS A 240 10.44 12.82 8.13
N VAL A 241 9.85 11.87 7.39
CA VAL A 241 10.62 10.92 6.57
C VAL A 241 11.41 11.66 5.47
N VAL A 242 10.76 12.56 4.75
CA VAL A 242 11.39 13.35 3.67
C VAL A 242 12.53 14.21 4.20
N ASP A 243 12.35 14.88 5.33
CA ASP A 243 13.37 15.75 5.93
C ASP A 243 14.60 14.96 6.40
N ILE A 244 14.41 13.75 6.93
CA ILE A 244 15.51 12.84 7.29
C ILE A 244 16.27 12.39 6.03
N LEU A 245 15.55 11.97 4.99
CA LEU A 245 16.17 11.48 3.74
C LEU A 245 16.85 12.59 2.94
N GLN A 246 16.44 13.85 3.07
CA GLN A 246 17.14 14.98 2.45
C GLN A 246 18.51 15.28 3.08
N LYS A 247 18.69 14.96 4.36
CA LYS A 247 19.95 15.14 5.09
C LYS A 247 20.89 13.94 4.91
N LYS A 248 20.35 12.79 4.53
CA LYS A 248 21.11 11.56 4.31
C LYS A 248 21.75 11.57 2.94
N GLU A 249 23.05 11.32 2.88
CA GLU A 249 23.72 11.12 1.60
C GLU A 249 23.37 9.75 1.01
N LYS A 250 23.31 9.69 -0.33
CA LYS A 250 23.09 8.45 -1.09
C LYS A 250 21.82 7.67 -0.71
N SER A 251 20.72 8.36 -0.45
CA SER A 251 19.41 7.73 -0.29
C SER A 251 18.52 7.87 -1.52
N ILE A 252 17.74 6.83 -1.79
CA ILE A 252 16.64 6.83 -2.76
C ILE A 252 15.36 6.50 -2.00
N LEU A 253 14.34 7.35 -2.17
CA LEU A 253 12.99 7.08 -1.68
C LEU A 253 12.21 6.31 -2.75
N PHE A 254 11.63 5.17 -2.40
CA PHE A 254 10.66 4.47 -3.23
C PHE A 254 9.26 4.69 -2.67
N ILE A 255 8.34 5.07 -3.54
CA ILE A 255 6.93 5.27 -3.21
C ILE A 255 6.12 4.37 -4.13
N ASP A 256 5.57 3.30 -3.57
CA ASP A 256 4.59 2.50 -4.29
C ASP A 256 3.27 3.29 -4.41
N GLU A 257 2.58 3.13 -5.53
CA GLU A 257 1.33 3.86 -5.82
C GLU A 257 1.47 5.37 -5.56
N ILE A 258 2.50 5.99 -6.13
CA ILE A 258 2.89 7.39 -5.84
C ILE A 258 1.76 8.41 -6.08
N HIS A 259 0.77 8.06 -6.91
CA HIS A 259 -0.43 8.86 -7.14
C HIS A 259 -1.28 9.03 -5.87
N THR A 260 -1.20 8.13 -4.88
CA THR A 260 -1.92 8.23 -3.59
C THR A 260 -1.46 9.43 -2.76
N ILE A 261 -0.18 9.80 -2.88
CA ILE A 261 0.43 10.93 -2.16
C ILE A 261 0.31 12.23 -2.96
N VAL A 262 0.29 12.11 -4.29
CA VAL A 262 0.34 13.22 -5.24
C VAL A 262 -1.06 13.68 -5.71
N GLY A 263 -2.09 12.87 -5.47
CA GLY A 263 -3.45 13.01 -6.01
C GLY A 263 -4.22 14.24 -5.53
N ALA A 264 -3.97 15.35 -6.21
CA ALA A 264 -4.63 16.65 -6.19
C ALA A 264 -6.18 16.60 -6.12
N GLY A 265 -6.75 17.30 -5.13
CA GLY A 265 -8.05 17.98 -5.19
C GLY A 265 -9.26 17.20 -5.73
N ALA A 266 -9.98 16.53 -4.82
CA ALA A 266 -11.42 16.23 -4.84
C ALA A 266 -12.17 16.23 -6.19
N VAL A 267 -12.61 15.05 -6.62
CA VAL A 267 -13.88 14.92 -7.37
C VAL A 267 -14.81 13.87 -6.72
N THR A 268 -14.27 12.98 -5.88
CA THR A 268 -15.07 12.05 -5.06
C THR A 268 -14.35 11.79 -3.71
N GLY A 269 -14.38 12.79 -2.83
CA GLY A 269 -14.35 12.62 -1.37
C GLY A 269 -13.25 11.78 -0.67
N GLY A 270 -11.95 11.91 -0.99
CA GLY A 270 -10.97 11.21 -0.14
C GLY A 270 -9.46 11.24 -0.42
N SER A 271 -8.90 11.97 -1.39
CA SER A 271 -7.45 11.89 -1.61
C SER A 271 -6.63 12.72 -0.61
N MET A 272 -5.59 12.07 -0.06
CA MET A 272 -4.54 12.70 0.74
C MET A 272 -3.61 13.45 -0.20
N ASP A 273 -3.41 14.75 -0.01
CA ASP A 273 -2.55 15.55 -0.90
C ASP A 273 -1.34 16.06 -0.13
N ALA A 274 -0.29 15.25 -0.15
CA ALA A 274 1.04 15.59 0.34
C ALA A 274 1.97 16.02 -0.82
N SER A 275 1.42 16.33 -2.00
CA SER A 275 2.20 16.74 -3.17
C SER A 275 3.02 18.00 -2.89
N ASN A 276 2.52 18.90 -2.03
CA ASN A 276 3.22 20.11 -1.60
C ASN A 276 4.46 19.84 -0.74
N LEU A 277 4.55 18.68 -0.07
CA LEU A 277 5.72 18.29 0.71
C LEU A 277 6.82 17.70 -0.18
N LEU A 278 6.43 16.92 -1.19
CA LEU A 278 7.37 16.27 -2.11
C LEU A 278 7.92 17.24 -3.17
N LYS A 279 7.11 18.21 -3.64
CA LYS A 279 7.50 19.15 -4.70
C LYS A 279 8.81 19.91 -4.39
N PRO A 280 9.02 20.51 -3.19
CA PRO A 280 10.29 21.15 -2.85
C PRO A 280 11.47 20.18 -2.82
N ALA A 281 11.28 19.00 -2.21
CA ALA A 281 12.31 17.96 -2.09
C ALA A 281 12.81 17.51 -3.46
N LEU A 282 11.88 17.26 -4.38
CA LEU A 282 12.15 16.83 -5.76
C LEU A 282 12.65 17.97 -6.65
N THR A 283 12.19 19.21 -6.40
CA THR A 283 12.61 20.38 -7.19
C THR A 283 14.06 20.76 -6.93
N SER A 284 14.47 20.69 -5.66
CA SER A 284 15.84 20.99 -5.21
C SER A 284 16.89 19.98 -5.72
N GLY A 285 16.46 18.79 -6.13
CA GLY A 285 17.34 17.71 -6.59
C GLY A 285 18.13 17.03 -5.47
N LYS A 286 17.89 17.41 -4.21
CA LYS A 286 18.56 16.81 -3.03
C LYS A 286 18.05 15.38 -2.74
N LEU A 287 16.79 15.10 -3.07
CA LEU A 287 16.18 13.78 -2.89
C LEU A 287 15.97 13.09 -4.24
N ARG A 288 16.45 11.85 -4.36
CA ARG A 288 16.10 10.96 -5.47
C ARG A 288 14.91 10.10 -5.09
N CYS A 289 13.99 9.93 -6.02
CA CYS A 289 12.77 9.18 -5.82
C CYS A 289 12.53 8.20 -6.98
N ILE A 290 12.05 7.00 -6.66
CA ILE A 290 11.46 6.05 -7.59
C ILE A 290 9.97 6.00 -7.26
N GLY A 291 9.10 6.17 -8.25
CA GLY A 291 7.65 6.01 -8.07
C GLY A 291 7.11 4.87 -8.93
N SER A 292 6.03 4.24 -8.51
CA SER A 292 5.24 3.32 -9.35
C SER A 292 3.78 3.80 -9.42
N THR A 293 3.13 3.60 -10.57
CA THR A 293 1.72 3.97 -10.75
C THR A 293 1.09 3.20 -11.91
N THR A 294 -0.23 3.23 -12.04
CA THR A 294 -0.93 2.74 -13.23
C THR A 294 -0.90 3.75 -14.39
N TYR A 295 -1.17 3.27 -15.61
CA TYR A 295 -1.32 4.12 -16.80
C TYR A 295 -2.40 5.19 -16.61
N ASP A 296 -3.54 4.80 -16.07
CA ASP A 296 -4.68 5.68 -15.85
C ASP A 296 -4.35 6.82 -14.89
N GLU A 297 -3.71 6.51 -13.76
CA GLU A 297 -3.32 7.51 -12.76
C GLU A 297 -2.20 8.42 -13.25
N TYR A 298 -1.24 7.88 -14.01
CA TYR A 298 -0.16 8.67 -14.58
C TYR A 298 -0.72 9.78 -15.49
N ASN A 299 -1.63 9.43 -16.41
CA ASN A 299 -2.23 10.38 -17.34
C ASN A 299 -3.17 11.38 -16.62
N LYS A 300 -3.87 10.92 -15.57
CA LYS A 300 -4.78 11.77 -14.78
C LYS A 300 -4.05 12.80 -13.93
N ILE A 301 -2.93 12.42 -13.30
CA ILE A 301 -2.27 13.20 -12.24
C ILE A 301 -0.90 13.71 -12.69
N PHE A 302 0.01 12.82 -13.08
CA PHE A 302 1.42 13.16 -13.32
C PHE A 302 1.66 13.90 -14.64
N GLU A 303 0.96 13.51 -15.70
CA GLU A 303 1.12 14.15 -17.01
C GLU A 303 0.63 15.61 -17.00
N LYS A 304 -0.40 15.89 -16.19
CA LYS A 304 -0.99 17.23 -16.04
C LYS A 304 -0.17 18.14 -15.12
N ASP A 305 0.55 17.59 -14.13
CA ASP A 305 1.39 18.39 -13.23
C ASP A 305 2.75 18.73 -13.88
N ARG A 306 2.91 19.99 -14.28
CA ARG A 306 4.13 20.51 -14.93
C ARG A 306 5.36 20.46 -14.02
N ALA A 307 5.21 20.53 -12.69
CA ALA A 307 6.33 20.48 -11.77
C ALA A 307 6.90 19.05 -11.67
N LEU A 308 6.01 18.05 -11.58
CA LEU A 308 6.40 16.65 -11.47
C LEU A 308 6.89 16.07 -12.79
N SER A 309 6.23 16.35 -13.91
CA SER A 309 6.67 15.87 -15.25
C SER A 309 8.06 16.37 -15.67
N ARG A 310 8.53 17.48 -15.07
CA ARG A 310 9.90 18.00 -15.26
C ARG A 310 10.94 17.31 -14.40
N ARG A 311 10.54 16.50 -13.42
CA ARG A 311 11.43 15.80 -12.47
C ARG A 311 11.40 14.29 -12.64
N PHE A 312 10.28 13.75 -13.09
CA PHE A 312 10.14 12.33 -13.36
C PHE A 312 10.44 11.99 -14.82
N GLN A 313 10.95 10.78 -15.03
CA GLN A 313 11.09 10.13 -16.32
C GLN A 313 10.24 8.86 -16.31
N LYS A 314 9.24 8.83 -17.19
CA LYS A 314 8.41 7.64 -17.42
C LYS A 314 9.26 6.47 -17.91
N ILE A 315 9.05 5.31 -17.31
CA ILE A 315 9.52 3.99 -17.73
C ILE A 315 8.30 3.09 -17.84
N ASP A 316 8.00 2.66 -19.06
CA ASP A 316 6.87 1.78 -19.36
C ASP A 316 7.19 0.33 -18.94
N ILE A 317 6.32 -0.26 -18.12
CA ILE A 317 6.42 -1.65 -17.65
C ILE A 317 5.28 -2.44 -18.27
N SER A 318 5.60 -3.30 -19.22
CA SER A 318 4.64 -4.18 -19.87
C SER A 318 4.40 -5.46 -19.07
N GLU A 319 3.21 -6.04 -19.25
CA GLU A 319 2.92 -7.42 -18.87
C GLU A 319 3.94 -8.36 -19.52
N PRO A 320 4.55 -9.29 -18.77
CA PRO A 320 5.49 -10.25 -19.35
C PRO A 320 4.75 -11.23 -20.27
N THR A 321 5.49 -11.80 -21.20
CA THR A 321 4.99 -12.89 -22.05
C THR A 321 4.71 -14.14 -21.21
N GLN A 322 3.91 -15.07 -21.75
CA GLN A 322 3.67 -16.35 -21.07
C GLN A 322 4.99 -17.11 -20.84
N ALA A 323 5.91 -17.09 -21.80
CA ALA A 323 7.22 -17.74 -21.66
C ALA A 323 8.05 -17.13 -20.53
N GLU A 324 8.14 -15.80 -20.47
CA GLU A 324 8.83 -15.10 -19.38
C GLU A 324 8.16 -15.36 -18.02
N THR A 325 6.82 -15.45 -17.99
CA THR A 325 6.08 -15.76 -16.77
C THR A 325 6.39 -17.17 -16.27
N VAL A 326 6.53 -18.16 -17.15
CA VAL A 326 6.93 -19.51 -16.74
C VAL A 326 8.30 -19.49 -16.07
N GLU A 327 9.26 -18.73 -16.62
CA GLU A 327 10.58 -18.57 -16.01
C GLU A 327 10.51 -17.84 -14.65
N ILE A 328 9.62 -16.83 -14.52
CA ILE A 328 9.33 -16.18 -13.23
C ILE A 328 8.82 -17.23 -12.22
N LEU A 329 7.83 -18.05 -12.59
CA LEU A 329 7.29 -19.08 -11.69
C LEU A 329 8.35 -20.12 -11.32
N LYS A 330 9.22 -20.53 -12.25
CA LYS A 330 10.33 -21.45 -11.96
C LYS A 330 11.31 -20.88 -10.95
N GLY A 331 11.62 -19.59 -11.01
CA GLY A 331 12.51 -18.96 -10.03
C GLY A 331 11.86 -18.72 -8.65
N LEU A 332 10.53 -18.60 -8.60
CA LEU A 332 9.77 -18.51 -7.34
C LEU A 332 9.41 -19.88 -6.75
N ARG A 333 9.48 -20.95 -7.56
CA ARG A 333 9.04 -22.31 -7.25
C ARG A 333 9.52 -22.79 -5.87
N SER A 334 10.83 -22.72 -5.61
CA SER A 334 11.42 -23.27 -4.39
C SER A 334 10.83 -22.68 -3.11
N LYS A 335 10.52 -21.39 -3.11
CA LYS A 335 9.91 -20.70 -1.95
C LYS A 335 8.47 -21.13 -1.72
N TYR A 336 7.67 -21.26 -2.78
CA TYR A 336 6.30 -21.76 -2.65
C TYR A 336 6.25 -23.25 -2.29
N GLU A 337 7.17 -24.06 -2.81
CA GLU A 337 7.31 -25.47 -2.45
C GLU A 337 7.67 -25.63 -0.97
N GLU A 338 8.62 -24.87 -0.46
CA GLU A 338 9.02 -24.88 0.96
C GLU A 338 7.87 -24.40 1.86
N TYR A 339 7.23 -23.28 1.51
CA TYR A 339 6.15 -22.69 2.30
C TYR A 339 4.94 -23.61 2.42
N HIS A 340 4.48 -24.19 1.30
CA HIS A 340 3.30 -25.06 1.27
C HIS A 340 3.60 -26.53 1.52
N LYS A 341 4.88 -26.93 1.53
CA LYS A 341 5.34 -28.34 1.58
C LYS A 341 4.77 -29.18 0.43
N VAL A 342 4.86 -28.64 -0.78
CA VAL A 342 4.38 -29.25 -2.03
C VAL A 342 5.50 -29.24 -3.07
N ASN A 343 5.36 -30.05 -4.12
CA ASN A 343 6.23 -30.00 -5.29
C ASN A 343 5.39 -29.70 -6.53
N TYR A 344 5.74 -28.66 -7.29
CA TYR A 344 5.05 -28.32 -8.55
C TYR A 344 5.72 -29.05 -9.72
N SER A 345 4.96 -29.72 -10.58
CA SER A 345 5.53 -30.22 -11.85
C SER A 345 5.76 -29.06 -12.83
N ASP A 346 6.69 -29.19 -13.77
CA ASP A 346 6.92 -28.12 -14.77
C ASP A 346 5.67 -27.89 -15.63
N GLU A 347 4.94 -28.95 -15.95
CA GLU A 347 3.66 -28.89 -16.66
C GLU A 347 2.58 -28.15 -15.84
N SER A 348 2.64 -28.24 -14.50
CA SER A 348 1.71 -27.51 -13.63
C SER A 348 1.96 -26.01 -13.67
N LEU A 349 3.23 -25.57 -13.72
CA LEU A 349 3.58 -24.15 -13.84
C LEU A 349 3.18 -23.61 -15.22
N GLU A 350 3.46 -24.35 -16.28
CA GLU A 350 3.04 -24.00 -17.64
C GLU A 350 1.50 -23.93 -17.76
N ALA A 351 0.80 -24.89 -17.15
CA ALA A 351 -0.65 -24.88 -17.09
C ALA A 351 -1.17 -23.67 -16.29
N ALA A 352 -0.55 -23.31 -15.17
CA ALA A 352 -0.95 -22.16 -14.37
C ALA A 352 -0.88 -20.86 -15.18
N VAL A 353 0.21 -20.65 -15.93
CA VAL A 353 0.36 -19.49 -16.81
C VAL A 353 -0.67 -19.52 -17.96
N ARG A 354 -0.77 -20.64 -18.69
CA ARG A 354 -1.65 -20.76 -19.86
C ARG A 354 -3.13 -20.59 -19.47
N LEU A 355 -3.57 -21.28 -18.42
CA LEU A 355 -4.96 -21.28 -17.98
C LEU A 355 -5.34 -19.94 -17.32
N SER A 356 -4.46 -19.34 -16.51
CA SER A 356 -4.71 -18.01 -15.95
C SER A 356 -4.76 -16.93 -17.03
N ALA A 357 -3.89 -17.00 -18.05
CA ALA A 357 -3.94 -16.12 -19.20
C ALA A 357 -5.26 -16.23 -19.98
N GLN A 358 -5.81 -17.44 -20.10
CA GLN A 358 -7.02 -17.72 -20.85
C GLN A 358 -8.32 -17.39 -20.10
N PHE A 359 -8.40 -17.71 -18.81
CA PHE A 359 -9.66 -17.67 -18.05
C PHE A 359 -9.75 -16.53 -17.03
N ILE A 360 -8.62 -15.98 -16.58
CA ILE A 360 -8.57 -14.88 -15.60
C ILE A 360 -8.14 -13.60 -16.36
N THR A 361 -9.11 -12.92 -16.97
CA THR A 361 -8.88 -11.84 -17.95
C THR A 361 -8.77 -10.44 -17.34
N GLU A 362 -9.34 -10.28 -16.15
CA GLU A 362 -9.40 -9.05 -15.36
C GLU A 362 -8.08 -8.74 -14.63
N ARG A 363 -7.18 -9.73 -14.54
CA ARG A 363 -5.84 -9.58 -13.97
C ARG A 363 -4.75 -9.78 -15.03
N ARG A 364 -3.54 -9.34 -14.68
CA ARG A 364 -2.35 -9.38 -15.54
C ARG A 364 -1.34 -10.38 -15.02
N LEU A 365 -0.51 -10.90 -15.92
CA LEU A 365 0.69 -11.65 -15.58
C LEU A 365 1.75 -10.70 -15.00
N PRO A 366 2.65 -11.18 -14.13
CA PRO A 366 2.71 -12.54 -13.58
C PRO A 366 1.76 -12.79 -12.39
N ASP A 367 1.18 -11.75 -11.80
CA ASP A 367 0.37 -11.80 -10.57
C ASP A 367 -0.69 -12.91 -10.55
N LYS A 368 -1.56 -12.97 -11.57
CA LYS A 368 -2.61 -14.02 -11.62
C LYS A 368 -2.09 -15.45 -11.69
N ALA A 369 -0.90 -15.67 -12.25
CA ALA A 369 -0.31 -17.00 -12.33
C ALA A 369 0.34 -17.40 -11.00
N ILE A 370 0.93 -16.43 -10.31
CA ILE A 370 1.47 -16.59 -8.95
C ILE A 370 0.33 -16.94 -7.98
N ASP A 371 -0.79 -16.21 -8.04
CA ASP A 371 -1.98 -16.47 -7.22
C ASP A 371 -2.54 -17.90 -7.43
N VAL A 372 -2.55 -18.37 -8.68
CA VAL A 372 -3.00 -19.74 -9.01
C VAL A 372 -2.10 -20.80 -8.38
N ILE A 373 -0.78 -20.67 -8.44
CA ILE A 373 0.12 -21.66 -7.82
C ILE A 373 0.04 -21.59 -6.30
N ASP A 374 -0.06 -20.39 -5.73
CA ASP A 374 -0.15 -20.18 -4.28
C ASP A 374 -1.44 -20.82 -3.70
N GLU A 375 -2.58 -20.57 -4.35
CA GLU A 375 -3.86 -21.16 -3.95
C GLU A 375 -3.87 -22.70 -4.15
N ALA A 376 -3.20 -23.21 -5.19
CA ALA A 376 -3.04 -24.65 -5.39
C ALA A 376 -2.23 -25.31 -4.27
N GLY A 377 -1.11 -24.70 -3.88
CA GLY A 377 -0.30 -25.14 -2.73
C GLY A 377 -1.09 -25.13 -1.43
N ALA A 378 -1.75 -24.02 -1.12
CA ALA A 378 -2.53 -23.86 0.10
C ALA A 378 -3.69 -24.88 0.17
N ARG A 379 -4.39 -25.09 -0.95
CA ARG A 379 -5.49 -26.05 -1.04
C ARG A 379 -5.01 -27.48 -0.87
N ALA A 380 -3.89 -27.86 -1.49
CA ALA A 380 -3.32 -29.18 -1.33
C ALA A 380 -2.97 -29.46 0.14
N ARG A 381 -2.35 -28.47 0.81
CA ARG A 381 -2.02 -28.56 2.22
C ARG A 381 -3.25 -28.68 3.12
N MET A 382 -4.28 -27.89 2.86
CA MET A 382 -5.56 -27.99 3.58
C MET A 382 -6.23 -29.34 3.41
N ASN A 383 -6.16 -29.94 2.22
CA ASN A 383 -6.75 -31.26 1.95
C ASN A 383 -5.99 -32.38 2.68
N ALA A 384 -4.66 -32.34 2.69
CA ALA A 384 -3.84 -33.29 3.44
C ALA A 384 -4.13 -33.24 4.94
N PHE A 385 -4.27 -32.02 5.50
CA PHE A 385 -4.65 -31.85 6.91
C PHE A 385 -6.01 -32.48 7.25
N LYS A 386 -7.01 -32.34 6.36
CA LYS A 386 -8.34 -32.93 6.56
C LYS A 386 -8.36 -34.44 6.51
N LEU A 387 -7.49 -35.05 5.70
CA LEU A 387 -7.42 -36.50 5.52
C LEU A 387 -6.73 -37.20 6.71
N GLY A 388 -5.84 -36.49 7.43
CA GLY A 388 -5.15 -36.98 8.63
C GLY A 388 -4.14 -38.11 8.36
N GLY A 389 -3.33 -38.45 9.37
CA GLY A 389 -2.39 -39.57 9.32
C GLY A 389 -1.06 -39.25 8.60
N GLU A 390 -0.46 -40.25 7.92
CA GLU A 390 0.84 -40.13 7.24
C GLU A 390 0.85 -39.05 6.13
N GLN A 391 -0.31 -38.74 5.54
CA GLN A 391 -0.46 -37.73 4.49
C GLN A 391 -0.30 -36.29 4.99
N GLU A 392 -0.39 -36.05 6.30
CA GLU A 392 -0.19 -34.72 6.88
C GLU A 392 1.28 -34.26 6.75
N ASN A 393 2.22 -35.20 6.71
CA ASN A 393 3.66 -34.92 6.63
C ASN A 393 4.30 -35.28 5.29
N SER A 394 3.55 -35.84 4.34
CA SER A 394 4.07 -36.15 3.01
C SER A 394 4.17 -34.92 2.12
N LEU A 395 5.23 -34.85 1.30
CA LEU A 395 5.33 -33.89 0.20
C LEU A 395 4.28 -34.23 -0.86
N ILE A 396 3.40 -33.27 -1.17
CA ILE A 396 2.33 -33.44 -2.15
C ILE A 396 2.82 -32.97 -3.51
N SER A 397 2.80 -33.83 -4.52
CA SER A 397 3.08 -33.43 -5.90
C SER A 397 1.83 -32.83 -6.53
N LEU A 398 1.95 -31.62 -7.08
CA LEU A 398 0.88 -30.92 -7.78
C LEU A 398 1.09 -31.04 -9.28
N GLY A 399 0.05 -31.52 -9.96
CA GLY A 399 0.00 -31.64 -11.40
C GLY A 399 -0.98 -30.65 -12.01
N VAL A 400 -1.28 -30.86 -13.29
CA VAL A 400 -2.24 -30.06 -14.05
C VAL A 400 -3.67 -30.08 -13.46
N PRO A 401 -4.22 -31.21 -12.97
CA PRO A 401 -5.61 -31.25 -12.47
C PRO A 401 -5.86 -30.31 -11.28
N GLU A 402 -4.90 -30.18 -10.37
CA GLU A 402 -5.02 -29.29 -9.22
C GLU A 402 -5.07 -27.82 -9.65
N ILE A 403 -4.23 -27.45 -10.62
CA ILE A 403 -4.20 -26.12 -11.22
C ILE A 403 -5.51 -25.82 -11.96
N GLU A 404 -6.01 -26.76 -12.78
CA GLU A 404 -7.30 -26.60 -13.46
C GLU A 404 -8.43 -26.33 -12.47
N THR A 405 -8.41 -27.04 -11.34
CA THR A 405 -9.45 -26.89 -10.34
C THR A 405 -9.39 -25.54 -9.63
N VAL A 406 -8.19 -25.01 -9.40
CA VAL A 406 -8.01 -23.68 -8.80
C VAL A 406 -8.42 -22.59 -9.79
N VAL A 407 -7.97 -22.67 -11.04
CA VAL A 407 -8.36 -21.70 -12.07
C VAL A 407 -9.87 -21.69 -12.29
N ALA A 408 -10.52 -22.86 -12.29
CA ALA A 408 -11.97 -22.97 -12.41
C ALA A 408 -12.70 -22.21 -11.27
N LYS A 409 -12.19 -22.32 -10.04
CA LYS A 409 -12.75 -21.63 -8.87
C LYS A 409 -12.53 -20.12 -8.94
N ILE A 410 -11.31 -19.67 -9.24
CA ILE A 410 -11.00 -18.24 -9.36
C ILE A 410 -11.85 -17.60 -10.47
N ALA A 411 -11.89 -18.23 -11.65
CA ALA A 411 -12.66 -17.74 -12.79
C ALA A 411 -14.18 -18.01 -12.69
N ARG A 412 -14.64 -18.70 -11.63
CA ARG A 412 -16.05 -19.06 -11.39
C ARG A 412 -16.70 -19.79 -12.58
N ILE A 413 -15.96 -20.72 -13.16
CA ILE A 413 -16.41 -21.57 -14.27
C ILE A 413 -16.42 -23.04 -13.85
N PRO A 414 -17.27 -23.90 -14.45
CA PRO A 414 -17.25 -25.33 -14.16
C PRO A 414 -15.88 -25.96 -14.46
N GLU A 415 -15.39 -26.85 -13.60
CA GLU A 415 -14.06 -27.49 -13.76
C GLU A 415 -13.91 -28.20 -15.11
N ARG A 416 -14.97 -28.88 -15.58
CA ARG A 416 -15.03 -29.54 -16.91
C ARG A 416 -14.74 -28.59 -18.06
N SER A 417 -14.98 -27.29 -17.87
CA SER A 417 -14.71 -26.29 -18.90
C SER A 417 -13.20 -26.05 -19.04
N VAL A 418 -12.44 -26.10 -17.95
CA VAL A 418 -10.98 -25.86 -17.97
C VAL A 418 -10.23 -27.08 -18.53
N SER A 419 -10.69 -28.28 -18.20
CA SER A 419 -10.05 -29.54 -18.56
C SER A 419 -10.30 -30.00 -20.01
N SER A 420 -11.34 -29.48 -20.67
CA SER A 420 -11.68 -29.89 -22.04
C SER A 420 -10.82 -29.17 -23.07
N SER A 421 -10.30 -29.91 -24.05
CA SER A 421 -9.48 -29.30 -25.09
C SER A 421 -10.30 -28.26 -25.87
N GLU A 422 -9.68 -27.13 -26.21
CA GLU A 422 -10.36 -26.05 -26.92
C GLU A 422 -10.98 -26.53 -28.24
N LYS A 423 -10.33 -27.51 -28.88
CA LYS A 423 -10.83 -28.19 -30.09
C LYS A 423 -12.14 -28.94 -29.84
N GLU A 424 -12.23 -29.71 -28.77
CA GLU A 424 -13.45 -30.43 -28.39
C GLU A 424 -14.57 -29.46 -28.00
N ARG A 425 -14.25 -28.41 -27.23
CA ARG A 425 -15.22 -27.36 -26.87
C ARG A 425 -15.79 -26.66 -28.09
N LEU A 426 -14.94 -26.27 -29.04
CA LEU A 426 -15.37 -25.64 -30.29
C LEU A 426 -16.21 -26.60 -31.16
N SER A 427 -15.87 -27.90 -31.16
CA SER A 427 -16.64 -28.89 -31.92
C SER A 427 -18.07 -29.05 -31.37
N GLY A 428 -18.24 -29.10 -30.04
CA GLY A 428 -19.54 -29.24 -29.36
C GLY A 428 -20.32 -27.93 -29.15
N LEU A 429 -19.73 -26.77 -29.44
CA LEU A 429 -20.34 -25.46 -29.15
C LEU A 429 -21.67 -25.24 -29.90
N SER A 430 -21.76 -25.69 -31.16
CA SER A 430 -22.97 -25.53 -31.98
C SER A 430 -24.14 -26.34 -31.41
N SER A 431 -23.90 -27.61 -31.09
CA SER A 431 -24.93 -28.48 -30.51
C SER A 431 -25.36 -28.03 -29.12
N ALA A 432 -24.42 -27.56 -28.30
CA ALA A 432 -24.73 -27.08 -26.95
C ALA A 432 -25.62 -25.82 -26.96
N LEU A 433 -25.32 -24.85 -27.83
CA LEU A 433 -26.11 -23.63 -27.93
C LEU A 433 -27.50 -23.87 -28.55
N LYS A 434 -27.62 -24.76 -29.54
CA LYS A 434 -28.92 -25.13 -30.13
C LYS A 434 -29.81 -25.92 -29.17
N ALA A 435 -29.25 -26.57 -28.15
CA ALA A 435 -30.01 -27.26 -27.11
C ALA A 435 -30.65 -26.29 -26.10
N GLU A 436 -30.04 -25.13 -25.88
CA GLU A 436 -30.50 -24.11 -24.93
C GLU A 436 -31.30 -22.97 -25.60
N VAL A 437 -30.99 -22.66 -26.88
CA VAL A 437 -31.60 -21.55 -27.63
C VAL A 437 -32.51 -22.10 -28.73
N PHE A 438 -33.83 -21.98 -28.51
CA PHE A 438 -34.84 -22.49 -29.44
C PHE A 438 -35.20 -21.48 -30.53
N GLY A 439 -35.29 -21.95 -31.78
CA GLY A 439 -35.87 -21.21 -32.91
C GLY A 439 -34.96 -20.13 -33.54
N GLN A 440 -33.69 -20.06 -33.14
CA GLN A 440 -32.73 -19.04 -33.61
C GLN A 440 -31.45 -19.65 -34.22
N ASP A 441 -31.58 -20.78 -34.93
CA ASP A 441 -30.45 -21.55 -35.43
C ASP A 441 -29.49 -20.73 -36.31
N MET A 442 -30.02 -19.83 -37.15
CA MET A 442 -29.19 -18.96 -38.00
C MET A 442 -28.34 -17.99 -37.17
N ALA A 443 -28.87 -17.46 -36.07
CA ALA A 443 -28.13 -16.57 -35.19
C ALA A 443 -27.07 -17.34 -34.40
N VAL A 444 -27.42 -18.52 -33.90
CA VAL A 444 -26.48 -19.43 -33.20
C VAL A 444 -25.34 -19.81 -34.13
N ASP A 445 -25.61 -20.21 -35.37
CA ASP A 445 -24.57 -20.60 -36.33
C ASP A 445 -23.66 -19.43 -36.73
N ALA A 446 -24.21 -18.21 -36.86
CA ALA A 446 -23.42 -17.01 -37.11
C ALA A 446 -22.45 -16.71 -35.95
N VAL A 447 -22.91 -16.78 -34.70
CA VAL A 447 -22.08 -16.57 -33.51
C VAL A 447 -21.04 -17.67 -33.38
N VAL A 448 -21.42 -18.95 -33.53
CA VAL A 448 -20.49 -20.08 -33.45
C VAL A 448 -19.40 -19.98 -34.52
N LYS A 449 -19.76 -19.57 -35.74
CA LYS A 449 -18.79 -19.36 -36.82
C LYS A 449 -17.81 -18.22 -36.48
N ALA A 450 -18.29 -17.11 -35.95
CA ALA A 450 -17.45 -16.00 -35.51
C ALA A 450 -16.50 -16.41 -34.37
N VAL A 451 -16.99 -17.15 -33.37
CA VAL A 451 -16.19 -17.66 -32.25
C VAL A 451 -15.15 -18.66 -32.73
N LYS A 452 -15.51 -19.62 -33.59
CA LYS A 452 -14.58 -20.58 -34.21
C LYS A 452 -13.49 -19.88 -35.03
N GLN A 453 -13.83 -18.81 -35.75
CA GLN A 453 -12.87 -18.03 -36.54
C GLN A 453 -11.92 -17.21 -35.64
N SER A 454 -12.45 -16.57 -34.60
CA SER A 454 -11.64 -15.81 -33.63
C SER A 454 -10.63 -16.72 -32.92
N ARG A 455 -11.06 -17.91 -32.51
CA ARG A 455 -10.22 -18.88 -31.78
C ARG A 455 -9.32 -19.73 -32.69
N GLY A 456 -9.74 -20.01 -33.93
CA GLY A 456 -8.96 -20.76 -34.93
C GLY A 456 -7.89 -19.94 -35.67
N SER A 457 -7.91 -18.61 -35.57
CA SER A 457 -6.93 -17.74 -36.26
C SER A 457 -5.50 -17.83 -35.70
N LEU A 458 -5.30 -18.49 -34.54
CA LEU A 458 -3.97 -18.75 -34.00
C LEU A 458 -3.27 -19.96 -34.65
N THR A 459 -3.97 -20.78 -35.44
CA THR A 459 -3.40 -21.98 -36.08
C THR A 459 -3.22 -21.86 -37.61
N PHE A 460 -3.72 -20.80 -38.25
CA PHE A 460 -3.69 -20.62 -39.70
C PHE A 460 -2.97 -19.33 -40.13
N SER A 461 -1.71 -19.16 -39.73
CA SER A 461 -0.86 -18.07 -40.25
C SER A 461 0.25 -18.60 -41.16
N SER A 462 -0.08 -19.00 -42.40
CA SER A 462 0.88 -18.97 -43.52
C SER A 462 0.25 -19.08 -44.91
N LEU A 463 -0.95 -19.63 -45.09
CA LEU A 463 -1.63 -19.64 -46.39
C LEU A 463 -3.08 -19.17 -46.26
N GLY A 464 -3.44 -18.06 -46.90
CA GLY A 464 -4.85 -17.69 -47.07
C GLY A 464 -5.18 -16.20 -47.04
N ARG A 465 -4.23 -15.32 -46.68
CA ARG A 465 -4.50 -13.87 -46.65
C ARG A 465 -4.71 -13.24 -48.04
N ARG A 466 -4.34 -13.95 -49.13
CA ARG A 466 -4.48 -13.47 -50.52
C ARG A 466 -5.80 -13.84 -51.20
N GLU A 467 -6.50 -14.89 -50.78
CA GLU A 467 -7.79 -15.28 -51.39
C GLU A 467 -8.98 -14.50 -50.81
N TRP A 468 -8.90 -14.08 -49.55
CA TRP A 468 -10.00 -13.38 -48.89
C TRP A 468 -10.27 -11.98 -49.47
N VAL A 469 -9.24 -11.26 -49.90
CA VAL A 469 -9.39 -9.94 -50.55
C VAL A 469 -10.07 -10.05 -51.92
N ARG A 470 -9.96 -11.20 -52.62
CA ARG A 470 -10.61 -11.40 -53.93
C ARG A 470 -12.06 -11.84 -53.85
N LEU A 471 -12.45 -12.61 -52.82
CA LEU A 471 -13.80 -13.17 -52.71
C LEU A 471 -14.82 -12.21 -52.12
N ASN A 472 -14.43 -11.31 -51.20
CA ASN A 472 -15.38 -10.37 -50.57
C ASN A 472 -15.66 -9.10 -51.37
N TRP A 473 -14.95 -8.82 -52.47
CA TRP A 473 -15.23 -7.65 -53.31
C TRP A 473 -16.33 -7.88 -54.36
N ARG A 474 -16.80 -9.12 -54.57
CA ARG A 474 -17.80 -9.46 -55.61
C ARG A 474 -19.21 -9.77 -55.11
N ALA A 475 -19.45 -9.89 -53.81
CA ALA A 475 -20.71 -10.42 -53.26
C ALA A 475 -21.67 -9.38 -52.67
N SER A 476 -21.40 -8.09 -52.82
CA SER A 476 -22.31 -7.04 -52.38
C SER A 476 -22.35 -5.98 -53.47
N TRP A 477 -23.58 -5.64 -53.90
CA TRP A 477 -24.06 -4.50 -54.70
C TRP A 477 -25.05 -5.00 -55.78
N PRO A 478 -26.37 -4.84 -55.58
CA PRO A 478 -27.33 -4.87 -56.66
C PRO A 478 -27.21 -3.57 -57.49
N SER A 479 -27.31 -3.72 -58.80
CA SER A 479 -27.41 -2.65 -59.79
C SER A 479 -28.63 -1.75 -59.54
N ASN A 480 -28.45 -0.47 -59.19
CA ASN A 480 -28.87 0.69 -60.00
C ASN A 480 -28.63 2.05 -59.31
N SER A 481 -28.45 3.07 -60.16
CA SER A 481 -28.57 4.54 -59.95
C SER A 481 -27.61 5.29 -59.00
N ALA A 482 -26.56 5.85 -59.62
CA ALA A 482 -26.07 7.24 -59.55
C ALA A 482 -26.14 8.07 -58.23
N LEU A 483 -24.97 8.39 -57.66
CA LEU A 483 -24.31 9.72 -57.62
C LEU A 483 -23.07 9.68 -56.70
N PRO A 484 -22.06 10.57 -56.89
CA PRO A 484 -20.70 10.36 -56.38
C PRO A 484 -20.47 11.04 -55.02
N CYS A 485 -19.77 10.35 -54.11
CA CYS A 485 -19.05 11.01 -53.03
C CYS A 485 -17.63 10.46 -52.98
N THR A 486 -16.72 11.29 -53.48
CA THR A 486 -15.27 11.17 -53.36
C THR A 486 -14.88 11.34 -51.90
N VAL A 487 -14.15 10.38 -51.34
CA VAL A 487 -13.26 10.63 -50.19
C VAL A 487 -11.89 10.15 -50.60
N THR A 488 -11.03 11.13 -50.88
CA THR A 488 -9.59 10.99 -51.10
C THR A 488 -8.92 10.64 -49.77
N ILE A 489 -7.96 9.72 -49.81
CA ILE A 489 -7.15 9.22 -48.67
C ILE A 489 -6.36 10.34 -48.00
#